data_AF-B5DNL6-F1
#
_entry.id   AF-B5DNL6-F1
#
_cell.length_a   1.000
_cell.length_b   1.000
_cell.length_c   1.000
_cell.angle_alpha   90.00
_cell.angle_beta   90.00
_cell.angle_gamma   90.00
#
_symmetry.space_group_name_H-M   'P 1'
#
loop_
_entity.id
_entity.type
_entity.pdbx_description
1 polymer ?
#
loop_
_entity_poly.entity_id
_entity_poly.type
_entity_poly.pdbx_seq_one_letter_code
_entity_poly.pdbx_strand_id
1 'polypeptide(L)'
;MKITSTRMEEEVDASVMVPISPLSIVLTGVSVVLRFISIIINWSLAYDYWLEGSYRYTAWTIGSILLPMVMTSAIYTNVLSASNSDQRGMYSTVVLSYLFRDGYALHYALEYSKAQTQGHKELEIRYYQQMLREECDVGFIRLFDSFLESAPQKILQLVILMRSSKKLTYYRLLAFLIYFVSIAWCIQAYNRSNRLVQLDKYDIAAKGRFVQFLFLLCLTVSRTLCIAYMASLYPLETLGVCILHVCFCGTVVFVLDSPAIAKSRMLNYIYCLTFGVVYIFIFTPVKDGPTKYKYTSYLTFCLLQNIIVCVLYIALYFSIAIIALYVCGIILTIYYYLYCHPSILCP
;
A
#
# COMPACT_ATOMS: atom_id res chain seq x y z
N MET A 1 -9.50 3.75 -12.80
CA MET A 1 -10.25 4.57 -11.81
C MET A 1 -11.00 5.67 -12.56
N LYS A 2 -12.06 5.28 -13.29
CA LYS A 2 -12.94 6.21 -14.05
C LYS A 2 -14.37 6.22 -13.50
N ILE A 3 -14.58 5.53 -12.38
CA ILE A 3 -15.90 5.34 -11.75
C ILE A 3 -16.27 6.55 -10.88
N THR A 4 -15.29 7.38 -10.49
CA THR A 4 -15.47 8.53 -9.59
C THR A 4 -15.65 9.88 -10.30
N SER A 5 -15.57 9.93 -11.63
CA SER A 5 -15.69 11.20 -12.38
C SER A 5 -17.12 11.55 -12.75
N THR A 6 -18.01 10.57 -12.94
CA THR A 6 -19.37 10.78 -13.46
C THR A 6 -20.46 10.80 -12.39
N ARG A 7 -20.11 10.55 -11.12
CA ARG A 7 -21.08 10.38 -10.02
C ARG A 7 -20.98 11.44 -8.92
N MET A 8 -20.19 12.50 -9.12
CA MET A 8 -19.80 13.47 -8.09
C MET A 8 -20.15 14.92 -8.42
N GLU A 9 -21.13 15.16 -9.30
CA GLU A 9 -21.83 16.45 -9.30
C GLU A 9 -22.81 16.58 -8.11
N GLU A 10 -22.97 15.53 -7.28
CA GLU A 10 -23.65 15.64 -5.99
C GLU A 10 -22.70 16.28 -4.96
N GLU A 11 -22.99 17.55 -4.63
CA GLU A 11 -22.34 18.28 -3.54
C GLU A 11 -22.39 17.48 -2.24
N VAL A 12 -21.25 17.38 -1.55
CA VAL A 12 -21.19 16.79 -0.21
C VAL A 12 -21.93 17.73 0.73
N ASP A 13 -22.99 17.22 1.37
CA ASP A 13 -23.66 17.93 2.46
C ASP A 13 -22.65 18.16 3.60
N ALA A 14 -22.60 19.39 4.13
CA ALA A 14 -21.68 19.78 5.20
C ALA A 14 -21.80 18.89 6.45
N SER A 15 -22.92 18.18 6.59
CA SER A 15 -23.20 17.24 7.68
C SER A 15 -22.30 16.00 7.71
N VAL A 16 -21.62 15.66 6.61
CA VAL A 16 -20.76 14.46 6.47
C VAL A 16 -19.28 14.74 6.72
N MET A 17 -18.89 16.01 6.88
CA MET A 17 -17.48 16.41 7.01
C MET A 17 -16.90 16.05 8.37
N VAL A 18 -15.83 15.24 8.35
CA VAL A 18 -15.06 14.96 9.55
C VAL A 18 -14.09 16.14 9.78
N PRO A 19 -14.13 16.81 10.94
CA PRO A 19 -13.28 17.96 11.21
C PRO A 19 -11.80 17.56 11.14
N ILE A 20 -11.02 18.34 10.38
CA ILE A 20 -9.58 18.11 10.21
C ILE A 20 -8.85 18.85 11.32
N SER A 21 -8.04 18.11 12.08
CA SER A 21 -7.24 18.69 13.16
C SER A 21 -6.04 19.48 12.60
N PRO A 22 -5.57 20.54 13.29
CA PRO A 22 -4.30 21.18 12.96
C PRO A 22 -3.12 20.20 12.99
N LEU A 23 -3.19 19.19 13.88
CA LEU A 23 -2.20 18.13 13.99
C LEU A 23 -2.08 17.29 12.69
N SER A 24 -3.19 16.99 12.01
CA SER A 24 -3.16 16.25 10.75
C SER A 24 -2.50 17.04 9.62
N ILE A 25 -2.65 18.37 9.60
CA ILE A 25 -1.97 19.24 8.63
C ILE A 25 -0.45 19.19 8.87
N VAL A 26 -0.02 19.30 10.15
CA VAL A 26 1.40 19.20 10.53
C VAL A 26 1.97 17.82 10.17
N LEU A 27 1.26 16.74 10.50
CA LEU A 27 1.66 15.37 10.16
C LEU A 27 1.81 15.17 8.65
N THR A 28 0.94 15.78 7.84
CA THR A 28 1.03 15.74 6.38
C THR A 28 2.31 16.45 5.91
N GLY A 29 2.63 17.62 6.47
CA GLY A 29 3.90 18.32 6.20
C GLY A 29 5.13 17.50 6.59
N VAL A 30 5.12 16.86 7.76
CA VAL A 30 6.20 15.94 8.19
C VAL A 30 6.34 14.76 7.22
N SER A 31 5.23 14.21 6.74
CA SER A 31 5.24 13.10 5.79
C SER A 31 5.93 13.47 4.47
N VAL A 32 5.80 14.71 4.00
CA VAL A 32 6.51 15.22 2.81
C VAL A 32 8.02 15.16 3.05
N VAL A 33 8.48 15.68 4.19
CA VAL A 33 9.92 15.70 4.53
C VAL A 33 10.48 14.28 4.67
N LEU A 34 9.76 13.40 5.35
CA LEU A 34 10.17 12.00 5.54
C LEU A 34 10.28 11.24 4.21
N ARG A 35 9.47 11.59 3.19
CA ARG A 35 9.60 11.01 1.84
C ARG A 35 10.96 11.32 1.22
N PHE A 36 11.41 12.58 1.27
CA PHE A 36 12.72 12.97 0.74
C PHE A 36 13.85 12.27 1.49
N ILE A 37 13.75 12.19 2.82
CA ILE A 37 14.73 11.46 3.64
C ILE A 37 14.77 9.98 3.24
N SER A 38 13.61 9.34 3.04
CA SER A 38 13.54 7.94 2.61
C SER A 38 14.21 7.70 1.25
N ILE A 39 14.00 8.60 0.29
CA ILE A 39 14.66 8.51 -1.02
C ILE A 39 16.18 8.57 -0.86
N ILE A 40 16.68 9.54 -0.07
CA ILE A 40 18.12 9.67 0.20
C ILE A 40 18.68 8.39 0.83
N ILE A 41 18.00 7.84 1.84
CA ILE A 41 18.41 6.60 2.51
C ILE A 41 18.45 5.41 1.54
N ASN A 42 17.48 5.29 0.63
CA ASN A 42 17.44 4.18 -0.32
C ASN A 42 18.58 4.25 -1.34
N TRP A 43 18.93 5.46 -1.80
CA TRP A 43 20.08 5.68 -2.68
C TRP A 43 21.42 5.51 -1.95
N SER A 44 21.53 5.97 -0.70
CA SER A 44 22.75 5.75 0.10
C SER A 44 22.99 4.27 0.33
N LEU A 45 21.93 3.49 0.59
CA LEU A 45 22.03 2.03 0.74
C LEU A 45 22.52 1.34 -0.55
N ALA A 46 22.03 1.78 -1.72
CA ALA A 46 22.50 1.24 -3.00
C ALA A 46 23.99 1.55 -3.23
N TYR A 47 24.43 2.76 -2.84
CA TYR A 47 25.83 3.19 -2.89
C TYR A 47 26.72 2.40 -1.92
N ASP A 48 26.26 2.16 -0.69
CA ASP A 48 26.99 1.35 0.29
C ASP A 48 27.23 -0.07 -0.25
N TYR A 49 26.21 -0.71 -0.84
CA TYR A 49 26.37 -2.03 -1.47
C TYR A 49 27.34 -2.03 -2.65
N TRP A 50 27.42 -0.92 -3.39
CA TRP A 50 28.37 -0.76 -4.47
C TRP A 50 29.81 -0.68 -3.95
N LEU A 51 30.03 0.13 -2.90
CA LEU A 51 31.34 0.25 -2.24
C LEU A 51 31.80 -1.07 -1.60
N GLU A 52 30.86 -1.84 -1.03
CA GLU A 52 31.12 -3.18 -0.48
C GLU A 52 31.40 -4.24 -1.58
N GLY A 53 31.37 -3.89 -2.86
CA GLY A 53 31.57 -4.81 -4.00
C GLY A 53 30.41 -5.80 -4.22
N SER A 54 29.26 -5.56 -3.58
CA SER A 54 28.09 -6.44 -3.62
C SER A 54 27.13 -6.07 -4.76
N TYR A 55 27.61 -6.16 -6.00
CA TYR A 55 26.88 -5.70 -7.20
C TYR A 55 25.48 -6.32 -7.38
N ARG A 56 25.27 -7.56 -6.94
CA ARG A 56 23.94 -8.22 -6.99
C ARG A 56 22.92 -7.51 -6.09
N TYR A 57 23.33 -7.07 -4.91
CA TYR A 57 22.46 -6.33 -3.99
C TYR A 57 22.25 -4.90 -4.48
N THR A 58 23.28 -4.26 -5.06
CA THR A 58 23.12 -2.95 -5.70
C THR A 58 22.09 -2.99 -6.82
N ALA A 59 22.20 -3.96 -7.75
CA ALA A 59 21.26 -4.11 -8.85
C ALA A 59 19.82 -4.33 -8.37
N TRP A 60 19.64 -5.16 -7.32
CA TRP A 60 18.33 -5.39 -6.71
C TRP A 60 17.76 -4.11 -6.08
N THR A 61 18.56 -3.37 -5.32
CA THR A 61 18.12 -2.13 -4.67
C THR A 61 17.74 -1.08 -5.70
N ILE A 62 18.55 -0.87 -6.75
CA ILE A 62 18.26 0.06 -7.84
C ILE A 62 16.97 -0.37 -8.57
N GLY A 63 16.82 -1.65 -8.90
CA GLY A 63 15.61 -2.17 -9.52
C GLY A 63 14.36 -1.94 -8.66
N SER A 64 14.48 -2.12 -7.33
CA SER A 64 13.40 -1.89 -6.37
C SER A 64 13.02 -0.41 -6.25
N ILE A 65 13.91 0.54 -6.55
CA ILE A 65 13.61 1.98 -6.58
C ILE A 65 12.96 2.36 -7.92
N LEU A 66 13.57 1.93 -9.04
CA LEU A 66 13.15 2.36 -10.37
C LEU A 66 11.81 1.76 -10.81
N LEU A 67 11.55 0.49 -10.48
CA LEU A 67 10.32 -0.20 -10.89
C LEU A 67 9.04 0.51 -10.37
N PRO A 68 8.86 0.73 -9.05
CA PRO A 68 7.71 1.49 -8.55
C PRO A 68 7.68 2.92 -9.09
N MET A 69 8.82 3.60 -9.21
CA MET A 69 8.85 4.95 -9.78
C MET A 69 8.25 4.99 -11.20
N VAL A 70 8.65 4.06 -12.07
CA VAL A 70 8.11 3.95 -13.44
C VAL A 70 6.63 3.56 -13.41
N MET A 71 6.26 2.56 -12.61
CA MET A 71 4.88 2.06 -12.54
C MET A 71 3.90 3.10 -12.03
N THR A 72 4.26 3.81 -10.96
CA THR A 72 3.41 4.83 -10.35
C THR A 72 3.31 6.09 -11.21
N SER A 73 4.41 6.46 -11.89
CA SER A 73 4.40 7.49 -12.92
C SER A 73 3.48 7.13 -14.10
N ALA A 74 3.49 5.87 -14.53
CA ALA A 74 2.58 5.38 -15.57
C ALA A 74 1.11 5.41 -15.11
N ILE A 75 0.82 5.03 -13.88
CA ILE A 75 -0.55 5.12 -13.31
C ILE A 75 -1.01 6.58 -13.31
N TYR A 76 -0.17 7.48 -12.82
CA TYR A 76 -0.49 8.90 -12.72
C TYR A 76 -0.73 9.56 -14.09
N THR A 77 0.13 9.28 -15.09
CA THR A 77 -0.09 9.78 -16.46
C THR A 77 -1.41 9.31 -17.06
N ASN A 78 -1.82 8.08 -16.79
CA ASN A 78 -3.13 7.60 -17.26
C ASN A 78 -4.29 8.32 -16.60
N VAL A 79 -4.20 8.59 -15.29
CA VAL A 79 -5.20 9.38 -14.56
C VAL A 79 -5.26 10.81 -15.13
N LEU A 80 -4.12 11.46 -15.33
CA LEU A 80 -4.04 12.82 -15.89
C LEU A 80 -4.53 12.89 -17.34
N SER A 81 -4.16 11.93 -18.19
CA SER A 81 -4.63 11.84 -19.58
C SER A 81 -6.13 11.57 -19.72
N ALA A 82 -6.78 11.16 -18.63
CA ALA A 82 -8.23 11.01 -18.57
C ALA A 82 -8.94 12.32 -18.19
N SER A 83 -8.22 13.32 -17.63
CA SER A 83 -8.79 14.59 -17.16
C SER A 83 -8.58 15.79 -18.11
N ASN A 84 -8.25 15.55 -19.39
CA ASN A 84 -8.13 16.60 -20.43
C ASN A 84 -7.17 17.77 -20.13
N SER A 85 -6.06 17.57 -19.42
CA SER A 85 -5.01 18.60 -19.28
C SER A 85 -3.96 18.52 -20.40
N ASP A 86 -3.49 19.69 -20.85
CA ASP A 86 -2.56 19.91 -21.96
C ASP A 86 -1.28 19.05 -21.88
N GLN A 87 -0.88 18.45 -23.01
CA GLN A 87 0.22 17.46 -23.10
C GLN A 87 1.63 18.08 -23.08
N ARG A 88 1.73 19.41 -23.19
CA ARG A 88 3.01 20.14 -23.31
C ARG A 88 3.67 20.32 -21.94
N GLY A 89 4.35 19.26 -21.47
CA GLY A 89 5.09 19.26 -20.20
C GLY A 89 5.14 17.91 -19.48
N MET A 90 4.52 16.87 -20.07
CA MET A 90 4.21 15.59 -19.43
C MET A 90 5.35 14.96 -18.62
N TYR A 91 6.59 14.94 -19.10
CA TYR A 91 7.70 14.34 -18.34
C TYR A 91 8.11 15.14 -17.10
N SER A 92 8.14 16.48 -17.19
CA SER A 92 8.42 17.35 -16.04
C SER A 92 7.27 17.28 -15.03
N THR A 93 6.02 17.31 -15.50
CA THR A 93 4.82 17.17 -14.66
C THR A 93 4.75 15.80 -13.95
N VAL A 94 5.25 14.73 -14.58
CA VAL A 94 5.25 13.37 -14.01
C VAL A 94 6.28 13.21 -12.91
N VAL A 95 7.51 13.67 -13.13
CA VAL A 95 8.56 13.65 -12.11
C VAL A 95 8.19 14.57 -10.95
N LEU A 96 7.64 15.75 -11.26
CA LEU A 96 7.16 16.71 -10.26
C LEU A 96 5.98 16.13 -9.48
N SER A 97 5.04 15.42 -10.12
CA SER A 97 3.96 14.73 -9.43
C SER A 97 4.46 13.59 -8.54
N TYR A 98 5.41 12.78 -8.99
CA TYR A 98 5.99 11.74 -8.14
C TYR A 98 6.71 12.31 -6.91
N LEU A 99 7.40 13.45 -7.04
CA LEU A 99 8.14 14.07 -5.94
C LEU A 99 7.26 14.93 -5.02
N PHE A 100 6.29 15.65 -5.56
CA PHE A 100 5.48 16.65 -4.86
C PHE A 100 4.01 16.24 -4.66
N ARG A 101 3.67 14.97 -4.85
CA ARG A 101 2.29 14.45 -4.65
C ARG A 101 1.70 14.83 -3.29
N ASP A 102 2.51 14.68 -2.25
CA ASP A 102 2.13 14.99 -0.87
C ASP A 102 1.98 16.51 -0.63
N GLY A 103 2.57 17.33 -1.50
CA GLY A 103 2.46 18.78 -1.50
C GLY A 103 1.09 19.28 -1.97
N TYR A 104 0.43 18.58 -2.92
CA TYR A 104 -0.94 18.93 -3.35
C TYR A 104 -1.97 18.67 -2.26
N ALA A 105 -1.90 17.52 -1.59
CA ALA A 105 -2.75 17.24 -0.42
C ALA A 105 -2.53 18.27 0.69
N LEU A 106 -1.29 18.65 0.95
CA LEU A 106 -0.96 19.70 1.92
C LEU A 106 -1.50 21.08 1.51
N HIS A 107 -1.40 21.43 0.22
CA HIS A 107 -1.94 22.68 -0.31
C HIS A 107 -3.46 22.77 -0.06
N TYR A 108 -4.22 21.74 -0.43
CA TYR A 108 -5.66 21.71 -0.19
C TYR A 108 -6.03 21.69 1.30
N ALA A 109 -5.23 21.03 2.14
CA ALA A 109 -5.43 21.07 3.60
C ALA A 109 -5.24 22.48 4.18
N LEU A 110 -4.27 23.25 3.65
CA LEU A 110 -4.05 24.65 4.04
C LEU A 110 -5.17 25.57 3.53
N GLU A 111 -5.60 25.41 2.28
CA GLU A 111 -6.71 26.19 1.71
C GLU A 111 -8.03 25.87 2.42
N TYR A 112 -8.28 24.61 2.80
CA TYR A 112 -9.38 24.23 3.68
C TYR A 112 -9.34 24.99 5.01
N SER A 113 -8.19 25.02 5.68
CA SER A 113 -8.05 25.72 6.97
C SER A 113 -8.26 27.24 6.84
N LYS A 114 -7.81 27.85 5.72
CA LYS A 114 -8.08 29.26 5.42
C LYS A 114 -9.58 29.51 5.18
N ALA A 115 -10.23 28.69 4.36
CA ALA A 115 -11.65 28.82 4.05
C ALA A 115 -12.53 28.66 5.31
N GLN A 116 -12.16 27.73 6.20
CA GLN A 116 -12.79 27.54 7.50
C GLN A 116 -12.64 28.80 8.39
N THR A 117 -11.43 29.38 8.44
CA THR A 117 -11.16 30.60 9.22
C THR A 117 -11.93 31.81 8.67
N GLN A 118 -12.15 31.86 7.35
CA GLN A 118 -12.88 32.93 6.66
C GLN A 118 -14.41 32.72 6.64
N GLY A 119 -14.92 31.57 7.07
CA GLY A 119 -16.36 31.27 7.12
C GLY A 119 -17.02 30.97 5.77
N HIS A 120 -16.24 30.71 4.71
CA HIS A 120 -16.76 30.42 3.37
C HIS A 120 -17.13 28.94 3.22
N LYS A 121 -18.36 28.57 3.60
CA LYS A 121 -18.82 27.17 3.62
C LYS A 121 -18.70 26.45 2.27
N GLU A 122 -19.05 27.08 1.15
CA GLU A 122 -18.98 26.41 -0.17
C GLU A 122 -17.53 26.09 -0.58
N LEU A 123 -16.61 27.02 -0.32
CA LEU A 123 -15.17 26.83 -0.56
C LEU A 123 -14.57 25.79 0.39
N GLU A 124 -14.98 25.79 1.66
CA GLU A 124 -14.60 24.77 2.64
C GLU A 124 -14.98 23.37 2.13
N ILE A 125 -16.20 23.21 1.63
CA ILE A 125 -16.68 21.92 1.12
C ILE A 125 -15.87 21.46 -0.08
N ARG A 126 -15.62 22.34 -1.04
CA ARG A 126 -14.84 22.02 -2.25
C ARG A 126 -13.40 21.63 -1.92
N TYR A 127 -12.72 22.40 -1.07
CA TYR A 127 -11.34 22.08 -0.67
C TYR A 127 -11.26 20.78 0.13
N TYR A 128 -12.25 20.50 0.98
CA TYR A 128 -12.34 19.22 1.70
C TYR A 128 -12.45 18.03 0.73
N GLN A 129 -13.33 18.11 -0.27
CA GLN A 129 -13.49 17.05 -1.27
C GLN A 129 -12.21 16.84 -2.10
N GLN A 130 -11.56 17.92 -2.51
CA GLN A 130 -10.30 17.86 -3.25
C GLN A 130 -9.19 17.24 -2.40
N MET A 131 -9.08 17.65 -1.13
CA MET A 131 -8.12 17.09 -0.20
C MET A 131 -8.32 15.57 -0.02
N LEU A 132 -9.56 15.11 0.23
CA LEU A 132 -9.84 13.67 0.39
C LEU A 132 -9.48 12.86 -0.85
N ARG A 133 -9.74 13.41 -2.04
CA ARG A 133 -9.38 12.79 -3.32
C ARG A 133 -7.88 12.66 -3.46
N GLU A 134 -7.15 13.74 -3.22
CA GLU A 134 -5.68 13.73 -3.26
C GLU A 134 -5.09 12.78 -2.21
N GLU A 135 -5.62 12.75 -0.98
CA GLU A 135 -5.18 11.80 0.06
C GLU A 135 -5.41 10.34 -0.35
N CYS A 136 -6.54 10.04 -0.99
CA CYS A 136 -6.83 8.70 -1.50
C CYS A 136 -5.87 8.30 -2.62
N ASP A 137 -5.65 9.17 -3.61
CA ASP A 137 -4.74 8.92 -4.73
C ASP A 137 -3.29 8.80 -4.24
N VAL A 138 -2.89 9.67 -3.31
CA VAL A 138 -1.59 9.61 -2.63
C VAL A 138 -1.41 8.29 -1.89
N GLY A 139 -2.41 7.91 -1.09
CA GLY A 139 -2.42 6.66 -0.32
C GLY A 139 -2.34 5.44 -1.23
N PHE A 140 -3.07 5.45 -2.34
CA PHE A 140 -3.05 4.38 -3.34
C PHE A 140 -1.66 4.19 -3.94
N ILE A 141 -0.97 5.28 -4.28
CA ILE A 141 0.36 5.16 -4.84
C ILE A 141 1.38 4.78 -3.76
N ARG A 142 1.26 5.31 -2.52
CA ARG A 142 2.12 4.91 -1.39
C ARG A 142 2.01 3.42 -1.08
N LEU A 143 0.83 2.83 -1.28
CA LEU A 143 0.61 1.39 -1.16
C LEU A 143 1.51 0.63 -2.15
N PHE A 144 1.54 1.04 -3.42
CA PHE A 144 2.41 0.43 -4.42
C PHE A 144 3.88 0.65 -4.11
N ASP A 145 4.30 1.87 -3.78
CA ASP A 145 5.69 2.16 -3.39
C ASP A 145 6.12 1.23 -2.22
N SER A 146 5.26 1.06 -1.22
CA SER A 146 5.54 0.19 -0.06
C SER A 146 5.73 -1.28 -0.43
N PHE A 147 4.95 -1.82 -1.39
CA PHE A 147 5.00 -3.24 -1.76
C PHE A 147 5.93 -3.57 -2.92
N LEU A 148 6.21 -2.62 -3.82
CA LEU A 148 7.12 -2.82 -4.94
C LEU A 148 8.57 -2.46 -4.58
N GLU A 149 8.78 -1.50 -3.66
CA GLU A 149 10.11 -1.10 -3.22
C GLU A 149 10.42 -1.63 -1.82
N SER A 150 9.67 -1.15 -0.82
CA SER A 150 10.05 -1.33 0.58
C SER A 150 9.97 -2.80 1.03
N ALA A 151 8.94 -3.54 0.60
CA ALA A 151 8.79 -4.94 0.99
C ALA A 151 9.87 -5.87 0.41
N PRO A 152 10.18 -5.85 -0.91
CA PRO A 152 11.31 -6.59 -1.46
C PRO A 152 12.65 -6.23 -0.81
N GLN A 153 12.89 -4.94 -0.53
CA GLN A 153 14.11 -4.50 0.17
C GLN A 153 14.18 -5.06 1.60
N LYS A 154 13.07 -5.10 2.33
CA LYS A 154 13.03 -5.63 3.71
C LYS A 154 13.15 -7.14 3.75
N ILE A 155 12.60 -7.85 2.76
CA ILE A 155 12.89 -9.27 2.53
C ILE A 155 14.39 -9.47 2.31
N LEU A 156 15.02 -8.68 1.44
CA LEU A 156 16.46 -8.78 1.20
C LEU A 156 17.28 -8.55 2.48
N GLN A 157 16.92 -7.53 3.28
CA GLN A 157 17.57 -7.26 4.57
C GLN A 157 17.41 -8.42 5.56
N LEU A 158 16.23 -9.06 5.63
CA LEU A 158 16.01 -10.27 6.41
C LEU A 158 16.86 -11.44 5.91
N VAL A 159 16.91 -11.66 4.59
CA VAL A 159 17.74 -12.70 3.97
C VAL A 159 19.21 -12.53 4.32
N ILE A 160 19.75 -11.31 4.21
CA ILE A 160 21.14 -11.01 4.57
C ILE A 160 21.38 -11.29 6.06
N LEU A 161 20.46 -10.88 6.93
CA LEU A 161 20.57 -11.14 8.36
C LEU A 161 20.64 -12.65 8.66
N MET A 162 19.78 -13.44 8.00
CA MET A 162 19.68 -14.89 8.19
C MET A 162 20.90 -15.63 7.63
N ARG A 163 21.44 -15.19 6.48
CA ARG A 163 22.61 -15.83 5.85
C ARG A 163 23.93 -15.47 6.51
N SER A 164 24.11 -14.22 6.92
CA SER A 164 25.42 -13.72 7.37
C SER A 164 25.74 -14.05 8.83
N SER A 165 24.88 -14.81 9.54
CA SER A 165 24.97 -15.05 11.00
C SER A 165 25.23 -13.78 11.81
N LYS A 166 24.84 -12.61 11.26
CA LYS A 166 25.05 -11.32 11.91
C LYS A 166 24.07 -11.26 13.08
N LYS A 167 24.57 -10.91 14.26
CA LYS A 167 23.71 -10.74 15.43
C LYS A 167 22.59 -9.74 15.12
N LEU A 168 21.37 -10.10 15.50
CA LEU A 168 20.23 -9.18 15.46
C LEU A 168 20.46 -8.10 16.52
N THR A 169 20.96 -6.94 16.10
CA THR A 169 21.14 -5.80 16.98
C THR A 169 19.79 -5.13 17.28
N TYR A 170 19.68 -4.49 18.45
CA TYR A 170 18.46 -3.76 18.84
C TYR A 170 18.01 -2.75 17.78
N TYR A 171 18.95 -2.03 17.16
CA TYR A 171 18.66 -1.08 16.09
C TYR A 171 18.04 -1.73 14.85
N ARG A 172 18.50 -2.93 14.45
CA ARG A 172 17.93 -3.66 13.31
C ARG A 172 16.54 -4.20 13.61
N LEU A 173 16.34 -4.73 14.82
CA LEU A 173 15.01 -5.17 15.26
C LEU A 173 14.03 -3.99 15.25
N LEU A 174 14.42 -2.85 15.82
CA LEU A 174 13.60 -1.63 15.82
C LEU A 174 13.29 -1.18 14.38
N ALA A 175 14.27 -1.21 13.47
CA ALA A 175 14.06 -0.86 12.07
C ALA A 175 13.06 -1.79 11.35
N PHE A 176 13.06 -3.10 11.66
CA PHE A 176 12.04 -4.02 11.14
C PHE A 176 10.65 -3.76 11.75
N LEU A 177 10.57 -3.52 13.05
CA LEU A 177 9.31 -3.21 13.73
C LEU A 177 8.68 -1.93 13.17
N ILE A 178 9.46 -0.85 13.04
CA ILE A 178 9.00 0.41 12.45
C ILE A 178 8.51 0.18 11.02
N TYR A 179 9.25 -0.60 10.23
CA TYR A 179 8.83 -0.93 8.86
C TYR A 179 7.48 -1.64 8.81
N PHE A 180 7.28 -2.70 9.61
CA PHE A 180 6.03 -3.46 9.61
C PHE A 180 4.84 -2.64 10.13
N VAL A 181 5.06 -1.82 11.15
CA VAL A 181 4.05 -0.87 11.63
C VAL A 181 3.71 0.15 10.53
N SER A 182 4.72 0.69 9.85
CA SER A 182 4.53 1.67 8.78
C SER A 182 3.70 1.12 7.62
N ILE A 183 4.02 -0.11 7.15
CA ILE A 183 3.27 -0.70 6.03
C ILE A 183 1.83 -1.03 6.41
N ALA A 184 1.60 -1.56 7.62
CA ALA A 184 0.26 -1.84 8.12
C ALA A 184 -0.58 -0.55 8.27
N TRP A 185 0.05 0.52 8.77
CA TRP A 185 -0.57 1.84 8.88
C TRP A 185 -0.90 2.43 7.50
N CYS A 186 0.01 2.33 6.54
CA CYS A 186 -0.19 2.81 5.17
C CYS A 186 -1.41 2.16 4.51
N ILE A 187 -1.55 0.83 4.63
CA ILE A 187 -2.69 0.10 4.06
C ILE A 187 -4.00 0.49 4.76
N GLN A 188 -3.98 0.61 6.09
CA GLN A 188 -5.16 1.02 6.86
C GLN A 188 -5.60 2.43 6.46
N ALA A 189 -4.67 3.37 6.38
CA ALA A 189 -4.92 4.74 5.97
C ALA A 189 -5.52 4.80 4.55
N TYR A 190 -4.95 4.07 3.60
CA TYR A 190 -5.50 3.95 2.25
C TYR A 190 -6.93 3.39 2.25
N ASN A 191 -7.18 2.29 2.97
CA ASN A 191 -8.51 1.68 3.05
C ASN A 191 -9.57 2.65 3.61
N ARG A 192 -9.17 3.51 4.57
CA ARG A 192 -10.03 4.57 5.10
C ARG A 192 -10.27 5.66 4.06
N SER A 193 -9.22 6.23 3.47
CA SER A 193 -9.35 7.33 2.50
C SER A 193 -10.15 6.90 1.27
N ASN A 194 -9.94 5.68 0.77
CA ASN A 194 -10.72 5.12 -0.33
C ASN A 194 -12.21 5.00 0.00
N ARG A 195 -12.55 4.74 1.27
CA ARG A 195 -13.94 4.70 1.73
C ARG A 195 -14.54 6.09 1.90
N LEU A 196 -13.77 7.07 2.39
CA LEU A 196 -14.23 8.45 2.56
C LEU A 196 -14.49 9.17 1.22
N VAL A 197 -13.76 8.81 0.17
CA VAL A 197 -14.04 9.31 -1.18
C VAL A 197 -15.33 8.72 -1.77
N GLN A 198 -15.79 7.58 -1.25
CA GLN A 198 -17.05 6.96 -1.63
C GLN A 198 -18.17 7.52 -0.74
N LEU A 199 -18.88 8.54 -1.24
CA LEU A 199 -19.89 9.28 -0.49
C LEU A 199 -21.04 8.41 0.04
N ASP A 200 -21.22 7.22 -0.52
CA ASP A 200 -22.20 6.21 -0.10
C ASP A 200 -21.73 5.35 1.09
N LYS A 201 -20.52 5.55 1.62
CA LYS A 201 -19.95 4.71 2.68
C LYS A 201 -19.55 5.50 3.92
N TYR A 202 -20.02 5.05 5.08
CA TYR A 202 -19.64 5.58 6.39
C TYR A 202 -18.15 5.45 6.71
N ASP A 203 -17.57 6.39 7.47
CA ASP A 203 -16.21 6.27 8.01
C ASP A 203 -16.07 5.03 8.92
N ILE A 204 -14.86 4.51 9.01
CA ILE A 204 -14.51 3.40 9.90
C ILE A 204 -14.26 3.98 11.29
N ALA A 205 -15.06 3.57 12.28
CA ALA A 205 -14.86 3.96 13.68
C ALA A 205 -13.45 3.65 14.19
N ALA A 206 -12.96 4.42 15.18
CA ALA A 206 -11.59 4.30 15.71
C ALA A 206 -11.22 2.88 16.13
N LYS A 207 -12.15 2.18 16.82
CA LYS A 207 -12.01 0.76 17.17
C LYS A 207 -11.77 -0.12 15.94
N GLY A 208 -12.57 0.07 14.88
CA GLY A 208 -12.43 -0.67 13.64
C GLY A 208 -11.12 -0.38 12.92
N ARG A 209 -10.63 0.87 12.94
CA ARG A 209 -9.32 1.23 12.38
C ARG A 209 -8.18 0.53 13.09
N PHE A 210 -8.23 0.45 14.43
CA PHE A 210 -7.23 -0.23 15.22
C PHE A 210 -7.20 -1.75 14.99
N VAL A 211 -8.37 -2.40 14.97
CA VAL A 211 -8.47 -3.84 14.63
C VAL A 211 -7.99 -4.08 13.20
N GLN A 212 -8.35 -3.18 12.27
CA GLN A 212 -7.88 -3.25 10.90
C GLN A 212 -6.36 -3.20 10.81
N PHE A 213 -5.74 -2.23 11.47
CA PHE A 213 -4.29 -2.13 11.58
C PHE A 213 -3.65 -3.42 12.10
N LEU A 214 -4.19 -4.00 13.18
CA LEU A 214 -3.64 -5.22 13.78
C LEU A 214 -3.70 -6.42 12.84
N PHE A 215 -4.83 -6.68 12.17
CA PHE A 215 -4.90 -7.83 11.28
C PHE A 215 -3.99 -7.66 10.05
N LEU A 216 -3.89 -6.43 9.52
CA LEU A 216 -3.00 -6.13 8.39
C LEU A 216 -1.53 -6.36 8.79
N LEU A 217 -1.16 -5.96 10.02
CA LEU A 217 0.18 -6.18 10.58
C LEU A 217 0.48 -7.68 10.70
N CYS A 218 -0.39 -8.46 11.34
CA CYS A 218 -0.20 -9.88 11.54
C CYS A 218 -0.03 -10.65 10.21
N LEU A 219 -0.94 -10.42 9.25
CA LEU A 219 -0.90 -11.08 7.94
C LEU A 219 0.38 -10.73 7.17
N THR A 220 0.74 -9.44 7.13
CA THR A 220 1.92 -8.97 6.39
C THR A 220 3.21 -9.49 7.01
N VAL A 221 3.37 -9.40 8.34
CA VAL A 221 4.57 -9.89 9.03
C VAL A 221 4.76 -11.38 8.80
N SER A 222 3.70 -12.18 8.98
CA SER A 222 3.77 -13.63 8.78
C SER A 222 4.20 -14.00 7.35
N ARG A 223 3.59 -13.37 6.33
CA ARG A 223 3.95 -13.60 4.92
C ARG A 223 5.39 -13.21 4.63
N THR A 224 5.81 -12.02 5.05
CA THR A 224 7.17 -11.52 4.81
C THR A 224 8.22 -12.40 5.47
N LEU A 225 8.01 -12.85 6.71
CA LEU A 225 8.94 -13.76 7.39
C LEU A 225 9.04 -15.12 6.69
N CYS A 226 7.90 -15.68 6.25
CA CYS A 226 7.86 -16.95 5.52
C CYS A 226 8.64 -16.86 4.19
N ILE A 227 8.40 -15.81 3.41
CA ILE A 227 9.08 -15.57 2.13
C ILE A 227 10.57 -15.30 2.35
N ALA A 228 10.94 -14.48 3.33
CA ALA A 228 12.33 -14.19 3.64
C ALA A 228 13.10 -15.44 4.07
N TYR A 229 12.48 -16.32 4.85
CA TYR A 229 13.08 -17.59 5.22
C TYR A 229 13.35 -18.46 3.99
N MET A 230 12.35 -18.64 3.13
CA MET A 230 12.52 -19.43 1.92
C MET A 230 13.57 -18.83 0.97
N ALA A 231 13.57 -17.50 0.79
CA ALA A 231 14.56 -16.80 -0.01
C ALA A 231 15.99 -16.92 0.56
N SER A 232 16.13 -17.09 1.87
CA SER A 232 17.42 -17.31 2.50
C SER A 232 18.03 -18.66 2.13
N LEU A 233 17.21 -19.69 1.92
CA LEU A 233 17.65 -21.03 1.49
C LEU A 233 17.75 -21.12 -0.04
N TYR A 234 16.66 -20.78 -0.73
CA TYR A 234 16.44 -21.02 -2.16
C TYR A 234 15.98 -19.72 -2.86
N PRO A 235 16.90 -18.78 -3.13
CA PRO A 235 16.55 -17.42 -3.56
C PRO A 235 15.94 -17.37 -4.97
N LEU A 236 16.44 -18.20 -5.90
CA LEU A 236 15.97 -18.20 -7.29
C LEU A 236 14.61 -18.89 -7.41
N GLU A 237 14.42 -19.97 -6.68
CA GLU A 237 13.18 -20.74 -6.59
C GLU A 237 12.09 -19.90 -5.91
N THR A 238 12.43 -19.20 -4.82
CA THR A 238 11.51 -18.27 -4.15
C THR A 238 11.11 -17.15 -5.10
N LEU A 239 12.05 -16.58 -5.85
CA LEU A 239 11.74 -15.57 -6.86
C LEU A 239 10.80 -16.12 -7.94
N GLY A 240 11.07 -17.33 -8.44
CA GLY A 240 10.21 -18.01 -9.42
C GLY A 240 8.78 -18.23 -8.89
N VAL A 241 8.64 -18.71 -7.66
CA VAL A 241 7.32 -18.90 -7.01
C VAL A 241 6.61 -17.56 -6.79
N CYS A 242 7.31 -16.51 -6.38
CA CYS A 242 6.74 -15.17 -6.28
C CYS A 242 6.26 -14.65 -7.64
N ILE A 243 7.04 -14.82 -8.71
CA ILE A 243 6.61 -14.43 -10.07
C ILE A 243 5.37 -15.23 -10.49
N LEU A 244 5.33 -16.54 -10.24
CA LEU A 244 4.16 -17.37 -10.53
C LEU A 244 2.93 -16.90 -9.74
N HIS A 245 3.09 -16.57 -8.46
CA HIS A 245 2.03 -16.01 -7.63
C HIS A 245 1.51 -14.69 -8.23
N VAL A 246 2.41 -13.78 -8.61
CA VAL A 246 2.08 -12.48 -9.23
C VAL A 246 1.31 -12.68 -10.53
N CYS A 247 1.81 -13.54 -11.42
CA CYS A 247 1.15 -13.83 -12.69
C CYS A 247 -0.22 -14.47 -12.48
N PHE A 248 -0.34 -15.43 -11.56
CA PHE A 248 -1.60 -16.08 -11.25
C PHE A 248 -2.61 -15.07 -10.69
N CYS A 249 -2.27 -14.39 -9.60
CA CYS A 249 -3.14 -13.42 -8.95
C CYS A 249 -3.50 -12.24 -9.86
N GLY A 250 -2.52 -11.71 -10.59
CA GLY A 250 -2.76 -10.63 -11.55
C GLY A 250 -3.65 -11.07 -12.71
N THR A 251 -3.51 -12.28 -13.22
CA THR A 251 -4.41 -12.84 -14.25
C THR A 251 -5.81 -13.06 -13.72
N VAL A 252 -5.95 -13.61 -12.51
CA VAL A 252 -7.24 -13.81 -11.85
C VAL A 252 -7.98 -12.47 -11.71
N VAL A 253 -7.30 -11.42 -11.24
CA VAL A 253 -7.89 -10.06 -11.17
C VAL A 253 -8.24 -9.54 -12.56
N PHE A 254 -7.35 -9.68 -13.54
CA PHE A 254 -7.60 -9.19 -14.90
C PHE A 254 -8.83 -9.86 -15.54
N VAL A 255 -9.01 -11.15 -15.33
CA VAL A 255 -10.11 -11.92 -15.93
C VAL A 255 -11.40 -11.75 -15.14
N LEU A 256 -11.38 -12.03 -13.83
CA LEU A 256 -12.59 -12.07 -13.01
C LEU A 256 -13.11 -10.68 -12.64
N ASP A 257 -12.21 -9.76 -12.30
CA ASP A 257 -12.61 -8.41 -11.87
C ASP A 257 -12.70 -7.46 -13.06
N SER A 258 -12.01 -7.77 -14.16
CA SER A 258 -11.99 -7.01 -15.43
C SER A 258 -11.96 -5.50 -15.18
N PRO A 259 -10.98 -4.99 -14.40
CA PRO A 259 -11.01 -3.60 -13.97
C PRO A 259 -10.71 -2.68 -15.16
N ALA A 260 -11.37 -1.52 -15.25
CA ALA A 260 -11.09 -0.51 -16.27
C ALA A 260 -10.12 0.55 -15.71
N ILE A 261 -8.85 0.16 -15.51
CA ILE A 261 -7.81 1.04 -14.95
C ILE A 261 -7.18 1.88 -16.05
N ALA A 262 -6.79 1.26 -17.17
CA ALA A 262 -6.17 1.91 -18.32
C ALA A 262 -7.03 1.80 -19.59
N LYS A 263 -6.84 2.74 -20.53
CA LYS A 263 -7.47 2.67 -21.87
C LYS A 263 -6.92 1.50 -22.71
N SER A 264 -5.61 1.26 -22.64
CA SER A 264 -4.97 0.13 -23.33
C SER A 264 -5.13 -1.16 -22.54
N ARG A 265 -5.54 -2.25 -23.22
CA ARG A 265 -5.71 -3.58 -22.62
C ARG A 265 -4.40 -4.12 -22.05
N MET A 266 -3.28 -3.90 -22.74
CA MET A 266 -1.95 -4.32 -22.28
C MET A 266 -1.55 -3.59 -21.00
N LEU A 267 -1.77 -2.28 -20.95
CA LEU A 267 -1.44 -1.48 -19.78
C LEU A 267 -2.34 -1.82 -18.59
N ASN A 268 -3.61 -2.13 -18.86
CA ASN A 268 -4.53 -2.60 -17.85
C ASN A 268 -4.10 -3.95 -17.25
N TYR A 269 -3.59 -4.86 -18.08
CA TYR A 269 -3.03 -6.13 -17.62
C TYR A 269 -1.79 -5.93 -16.76
N ILE A 270 -0.88 -5.02 -17.16
CA ILE A 270 0.30 -4.65 -16.36
C ILE A 270 -0.11 -4.11 -14.98
N TYR A 271 -1.17 -3.31 -14.88
CA TYR A 271 -1.69 -2.87 -13.58
C TYR A 271 -2.27 -4.02 -12.75
N CYS A 272 -2.92 -4.99 -13.37
CA CYS A 272 -3.38 -6.18 -12.67
C CYS A 272 -2.18 -7.02 -12.14
N LEU A 273 -1.09 -7.14 -12.91
CA LEU A 273 0.15 -7.75 -12.43
C LEU A 273 0.76 -6.98 -11.24
N THR A 274 0.63 -5.65 -11.24
CA THR A 274 1.08 -4.81 -10.13
C THR A 274 0.30 -5.12 -8.85
N PHE A 275 -1.02 -5.32 -8.94
CA PHE A 275 -1.83 -5.83 -7.83
C PHE A 275 -1.42 -7.26 -7.43
N GLY A 276 -1.01 -8.10 -8.39
CA GLY A 276 -0.41 -9.41 -8.10
C GLY A 276 0.80 -9.33 -7.18
N VAL A 277 1.64 -8.29 -7.29
CA VAL A 277 2.75 -8.04 -6.36
C VAL A 277 2.25 -7.69 -4.96
N VAL A 278 1.25 -6.81 -4.86
CA VAL A 278 0.61 -6.47 -3.58
C VAL A 278 0.02 -7.74 -2.92
N TYR A 279 -0.58 -8.62 -3.72
CA TYR A 279 -1.20 -9.87 -3.27
C TYR A 279 -0.20 -10.93 -2.80
N ILE A 280 1.11 -10.74 -3.00
CA ILE A 280 2.09 -11.55 -2.28
C ILE A 280 1.89 -11.40 -0.75
N PHE A 281 1.55 -10.19 -0.31
CA PHE A 281 1.49 -9.81 1.09
C PHE A 281 0.06 -9.67 1.58
N ILE A 282 -0.77 -8.93 0.83
CA ILE A 282 -2.12 -8.58 1.27
C ILE A 282 -3.11 -8.44 0.14
N PHE A 283 -4.36 -8.78 0.40
CA PHE A 283 -5.44 -8.58 -0.56
C PHE A 283 -6.01 -7.16 -0.46
N THR A 284 -5.96 -6.46 -1.59
CA THR A 284 -6.57 -5.14 -1.78
C THR A 284 -7.60 -5.25 -2.91
N PRO A 285 -8.90 -5.00 -2.65
CA PRO A 285 -9.92 -5.10 -3.70
C PRO A 285 -9.70 -4.02 -4.78
N VAL A 286 -9.78 -4.40 -6.05
CA VAL A 286 -9.58 -3.49 -7.20
C VAL A 286 -10.88 -2.84 -7.67
N LYS A 287 -12.02 -3.46 -7.35
CA LYS A 287 -13.36 -3.03 -7.78
C LYS A 287 -14.35 -3.22 -6.65
N ASP A 288 -15.31 -2.30 -6.52
CA ASP A 288 -16.45 -2.46 -5.63
C ASP A 288 -17.29 -3.67 -6.05
N GLY A 289 -17.55 -4.56 -5.10
CA GLY A 289 -18.31 -5.79 -5.32
C GLY A 289 -18.28 -6.69 -4.08
N PRO A 290 -18.91 -7.87 -4.12
CA PRO A 290 -18.85 -8.82 -3.02
C PRO A 290 -17.40 -9.31 -2.85
N THR A 291 -16.76 -8.89 -1.76
CA THR A 291 -15.36 -9.20 -1.46
C THR A 291 -15.19 -10.40 -0.53
N LYS A 292 -16.26 -10.88 0.13
CA LYS A 292 -16.20 -11.96 1.13
C LYS A 292 -15.49 -13.21 0.59
N TYR A 293 -15.99 -13.78 -0.52
CA TYR A 293 -15.41 -14.98 -1.12
C TYR A 293 -13.98 -14.75 -1.65
N LYS A 294 -13.67 -13.54 -2.11
CA LYS A 294 -12.32 -13.17 -2.57
C LYS A 294 -11.34 -13.15 -1.40
N TYR A 295 -11.71 -12.52 -0.27
CA TYR A 295 -10.92 -12.53 0.96
C TYR A 295 -10.72 -13.95 1.48
N THR A 296 -11.78 -14.76 1.56
CA THR A 296 -11.66 -16.15 2.03
C THR A 296 -10.72 -16.95 1.12
N SER A 297 -10.91 -16.90 -0.20
CA SER A 297 -10.08 -17.64 -1.15
C SER A 297 -8.61 -17.22 -1.05
N TYR A 298 -8.35 -15.90 -1.00
CA TYR A 298 -7.01 -15.35 -0.86
C TYR A 298 -6.32 -15.78 0.45
N LEU A 299 -7.00 -15.58 1.59
CA LEU A 299 -6.42 -15.89 2.91
C LEU A 299 -6.15 -17.39 3.05
N THR A 300 -7.05 -18.24 2.56
CA THR A 300 -6.83 -19.69 2.54
C THR A 300 -5.66 -20.06 1.62
N PHE A 301 -5.58 -19.49 0.41
CA PHE A 301 -4.48 -19.75 -0.52
C PHE A 301 -3.11 -19.39 0.08
N CYS A 302 -2.98 -18.21 0.68
CA CYS A 302 -1.76 -17.78 1.33
C CYS A 302 -1.45 -18.56 2.61
N LEU A 303 -2.46 -18.95 3.39
CA LEU A 303 -2.27 -19.83 4.55
C LEU A 303 -1.69 -21.18 4.13
N LEU A 304 -2.22 -21.78 3.06
CA LEU A 304 -1.71 -23.05 2.54
C LEU A 304 -0.25 -22.93 2.09
N GLN A 305 0.10 -21.85 1.37
CA GLN A 305 1.49 -21.57 1.00
C GLN A 305 2.40 -21.47 2.23
N ASN A 306 1.97 -20.73 3.25
CA ASN A 306 2.73 -20.59 4.49
C ASN A 306 2.89 -21.93 5.22
N ILE A 307 1.82 -22.74 5.33
CA ILE A 307 1.87 -24.06 5.96
C ILE A 307 2.86 -24.97 5.23
N ILE A 308 2.79 -25.04 3.89
CA ILE A 308 3.70 -25.88 3.10
C ILE A 308 5.15 -25.49 3.35
N VAL A 309 5.47 -24.20 3.29
CA VAL A 309 6.84 -23.72 3.53
C VAL A 309 7.28 -23.99 4.97
N CYS A 310 6.41 -23.69 5.95
CA CYS A 310 6.70 -23.86 7.36
C CYS A 310 6.92 -25.33 7.75
N VAL A 311 6.16 -26.26 7.19
CA VAL A 311 6.28 -27.69 7.49
C VAL A 311 7.51 -28.30 6.84
N LEU A 312 7.83 -27.91 5.60
CA LEU A 312 8.90 -28.54 4.83
C LEU A 312 10.28 -27.95 5.11
N TYR A 313 10.39 -26.65 5.40
CA TYR A 313 11.68 -25.95 5.38
C TYR A 313 12.04 -25.16 6.64
N ILE A 314 11.07 -24.83 7.51
CA ILE A 314 11.31 -23.95 8.66
C ILE A 314 11.35 -24.79 9.95
N ALA A 315 12.28 -24.46 10.85
CA ALA A 315 12.37 -25.10 12.16
C ALA A 315 11.09 -24.90 12.98
N LEU A 316 10.63 -25.96 13.65
CA LEU A 316 9.31 -26.07 14.28
C LEU A 316 8.89 -24.85 15.10
N TYR A 317 9.78 -24.32 15.96
CA TYR A 317 9.47 -23.15 16.79
C TYR A 317 9.12 -21.90 15.96
N PHE A 318 9.91 -21.61 14.91
CA PHE A 318 9.64 -20.49 14.01
C PHE A 318 8.40 -20.76 13.14
N SER A 319 8.20 -22.00 12.70
CA SER A 319 7.02 -22.42 11.93
C SER A 319 5.73 -22.17 12.71
N ILE A 320 5.69 -22.57 13.98
CA ILE A 320 4.53 -22.35 14.85
C ILE A 320 4.27 -20.85 15.00
N ALA A 321 5.30 -20.04 15.25
CA ALA A 321 5.14 -18.59 15.39
C ALA A 321 4.61 -17.92 14.12
N ILE A 322 5.14 -18.27 12.94
CA ILE A 322 4.70 -17.72 11.65
C ILE A 322 3.25 -18.08 11.35
N ILE A 323 2.87 -19.36 11.54
CA ILE A 323 1.51 -19.84 11.29
C ILE A 323 0.54 -19.22 12.30
N ALA A 324 0.87 -19.23 13.59
CA ALA A 324 0.04 -18.65 14.64
C ALA A 324 -0.23 -17.16 14.39
N LEU A 325 0.79 -16.41 13.94
CA LEU A 325 0.63 -15.01 13.58
C LEU A 325 -0.31 -14.81 12.38
N TYR A 326 -0.24 -15.68 11.36
CA TYR A 326 -1.18 -15.62 10.23
C TYR A 326 -2.62 -15.92 10.67
N VAL A 327 -2.80 -16.98 11.46
CA VAL A 327 -4.11 -17.39 11.99
C VAL A 327 -4.70 -16.31 12.89
N CYS A 328 -3.88 -15.66 13.73
CA CYS A 328 -4.28 -14.49 14.51
C CYS A 328 -4.80 -13.37 13.60
N GLY A 329 -4.09 -13.07 12.50
CA GLY A 329 -4.56 -12.13 11.48
C GLY A 329 -5.92 -12.51 10.87
N ILE A 330 -6.17 -13.79 10.58
CA ILE A 330 -7.48 -14.26 10.09
C ILE A 330 -8.56 -14.06 11.15
N ILE A 331 -8.31 -14.45 12.41
CA ILE A 331 -9.27 -14.31 13.51
C ILE A 331 -9.64 -12.83 13.70
N LEU A 332 -8.64 -11.94 13.70
CA LEU A 332 -8.87 -10.49 13.80
C LEU A 332 -9.62 -9.94 12.57
N THR A 333 -9.38 -10.49 11.38
CA THR A 333 -10.14 -10.14 10.17
C THR A 333 -11.61 -10.54 10.32
N ILE A 334 -11.90 -11.74 10.82
CA ILE A 334 -13.26 -12.21 11.09
C ILE A 334 -13.91 -11.30 12.15
N TYR A 335 -13.22 -11.02 13.24
CA TYR A 335 -13.70 -10.12 14.30
C TYR A 335 -14.03 -8.72 13.75
N TYR A 336 -13.17 -8.17 12.88
CA TYR A 336 -13.41 -6.90 12.22
C TYR A 336 -14.71 -6.92 11.42
N TYR A 337 -14.91 -7.94 10.57
CA TYR A 337 -16.11 -8.02 9.73
C TYR A 337 -17.39 -8.36 10.50
N LEU A 338 -17.29 -8.96 11.69
CA LEU A 338 -18.46 -9.27 12.53
C LEU A 338 -18.88 -8.10 13.44
N TYR A 339 -17.92 -7.32 13.95
CA TYR A 339 -18.20 -6.36 15.04
C TYR A 339 -17.76 -4.92 14.77
N CYS A 340 -16.87 -4.71 13.80
CA CYS A 340 -16.24 -3.41 13.58
C CYS A 340 -16.48 -2.84 12.18
N HIS A 341 -17.08 -3.62 11.27
CA HIS A 341 -17.34 -3.16 9.91
C HIS A 341 -18.49 -2.13 9.93
N PRO A 342 -18.33 -0.96 9.27
CA PRO A 342 -19.30 0.13 9.41
C PRO A 342 -20.71 -0.19 8.89
N SER A 343 -20.87 -1.18 8.00
CA SER A 343 -22.21 -1.62 7.57
C SER A 343 -23.02 -2.31 8.68
N ILE A 344 -22.38 -2.66 9.81
CA ILE A 344 -23.04 -3.26 10.97
C ILE A 344 -23.31 -2.18 12.02
N LEU A 345 -22.42 -1.19 12.13
CA LEU A 345 -22.51 -0.10 13.11
C LEU A 345 -23.46 1.03 12.67
N CYS A 346 -23.63 1.22 11.36
CA CYS A 346 -24.54 2.20 10.76
C CYS A 346 -25.39 1.47 9.69
N PRO A 347 -26.50 0.82 10.10
CA PRO A 347 -27.39 0.08 9.20
C PRO A 347 -28.23 0.98 8.29
#